data_AF-A0A4U9TLE1-F1
#
_entry.id   AF-A0A4U9TLE1-F1
#
_cell.length_a   1.000
_cell.length_b   1.000
_cell.length_c   1.000
_cell.angle_alpha   90.00
_cell.angle_beta   90.00
_cell.angle_gamma   90.00
#
_symmetry.space_group_name_H-M   'P 1'
#
loop_
_entity.id
_entity.type
_entity.pdbx_description
1 polymer ?
#
loop_
_entity_poly.entity_id
_entity_poly.type
_entity_poly.pdbx_seq_one_letter_code
_entity_poly.pdbx_strand_id
1 'polypeptide(L)'
;MSSAELTEKLLAAIHSGKYDAIICNYPNGDMVGHTGVYDAAVKAVETLDNCIAQVVEAVKAVDGQLLVTADHGNAEQMRDPATGQAHTGPYQPASTVDLHR
;
A
#
# COMPACT_ATOMS: atom_id res chain seq x y z
N MET A 1 6.53 -8.89 6.68
CA MET A 1 6.06 -8.92 5.28
C MET A 1 7.21 -8.55 4.35
N SER A 2 7.08 -8.79 3.04
CA SER A 2 8.16 -8.67 2.05
C SER A 2 8.04 -7.44 1.16
N SER A 3 7.52 -6.33 1.66
CA SER A 3 7.29 -5.11 0.86
C SER A 3 8.58 -4.55 0.25
N ALA A 4 9.72 -4.63 0.94
CA ALA A 4 11.00 -4.18 0.38
C ALA A 4 11.43 -5.02 -0.84
N GLU A 5 11.35 -6.35 -0.75
CA GLU A 5 11.68 -7.26 -1.86
C GLU A 5 10.70 -7.09 -3.04
N LEU A 6 9.41 -6.88 -2.74
CA LEU A 6 8.41 -6.58 -3.76
C LEU A 6 8.73 -5.27 -4.48
N THR A 7 9.07 -4.22 -3.73
CA THR A 7 9.46 -2.91 -4.28
C THR A 7 10.69 -3.05 -5.17
N GLU A 8 11.73 -3.76 -4.74
CA GLU A 8 12.92 -3.98 -5.57
C GLU A 8 12.58 -4.58 -6.95
N LYS A 9 11.72 -5.60 -6.98
CA LYS A 9 11.26 -6.22 -8.23
C LYS A 9 10.41 -5.27 -9.08
N LEU A 10 9.56 -4.47 -8.45
CA LEU A 10 8.74 -3.48 -9.12
C LEU A 10 9.59 -2.38 -9.77
N LEU A 11 10.59 -1.86 -9.05
CA LEU A 11 11.54 -0.86 -9.58
C LEU A 11 12.30 -1.43 -10.78
N ALA A 12 12.79 -2.67 -10.68
CA ALA A 12 13.46 -3.35 -11.80
C ALA A 12 12.53 -3.52 -13.02
N ALA A 13 11.24 -3.83 -12.80
CA ALA A 13 10.27 -3.94 -13.88
C ALA A 13 10.00 -2.58 -14.54
N ILE A 14 9.81 -1.51 -13.76
CA ILE A 14 9.61 -0.13 -14.25
C ILE A 14 10.80 0.31 -15.11
N HIS A 15 12.02 0.21 -14.59
CA HIS A 15 13.23 0.63 -15.31
C HIS A 15 13.55 -0.23 -16.53
N SER A 16 13.01 -1.45 -16.61
CA SER A 16 13.25 -2.31 -17.77
C SER A 16 12.58 -1.83 -19.05
N GLY A 17 11.51 -1.03 -18.95
CA GLY A 17 10.69 -0.60 -20.10
C GLY A 17 10.03 -1.74 -20.88
N LYS A 18 9.98 -2.96 -20.31
CA LYS A 18 9.47 -4.17 -20.98
C LYS A 18 7.96 -4.32 -20.93
N TYR A 19 7.29 -3.55 -20.09
CA TYR A 19 5.86 -3.70 -19.79
C TYR A 19 5.14 -2.39 -20.06
N ASP A 20 4.03 -2.46 -20.80
CA ASP A 20 3.16 -1.30 -21.03
C ASP A 20 2.30 -0.95 -19.80
N ALA A 21 2.04 -1.94 -18.95
CA ALA A 21 1.29 -1.79 -17.70
C ALA A 21 1.82 -2.76 -16.63
N ILE A 22 1.90 -2.29 -15.39
CA ILE A 22 2.32 -3.07 -14.23
C ILE A 22 1.27 -2.89 -13.13
N ILE A 23 0.79 -4.00 -12.55
CA ILE A 23 -0.16 -4.01 -11.44
C ILE A 23 0.53 -4.66 -10.25
N CYS A 24 0.53 -3.97 -9.11
CA CYS A 24 1.20 -4.42 -7.89
C CYS A 24 0.27 -4.24 -6.68
N ASN A 25 0.22 -5.24 -5.79
CA ASN A 25 -0.53 -5.18 -4.55
C ASN A 25 0.42 -5.22 -3.35
N TYR A 26 0.28 -4.28 -2.42
CA TYR A 26 0.94 -4.27 -1.12
C TYR A 26 -0.03 -4.69 -0.01
N PRO A 27 0.05 -5.92 0.52
CA PRO A 27 -0.94 -6.40 1.50
C PRO A 27 -0.70 -5.86 2.93
N ASN A 28 0.28 -4.97 3.12
CA ASN A 28 0.77 -4.55 4.43
C ASN A 28 -0.35 -3.98 5.32
N GLY A 29 -1.16 -3.06 4.78
CA GLY A 29 -2.25 -2.43 5.52
C GLY A 29 -3.31 -3.44 5.96
N ASP A 30 -3.71 -4.34 5.07
CA ASP A 30 -4.76 -5.33 5.34
C ASP A 30 -4.28 -6.44 6.29
N MET A 31 -3.20 -7.13 5.92
CA MET A 31 -2.72 -8.29 6.68
C MET A 31 -2.27 -7.92 8.10
N VAL A 32 -1.73 -6.71 8.30
CA VAL A 32 -1.37 -6.23 9.64
C VAL A 32 -2.58 -5.62 10.34
N GLY A 33 -3.49 -4.96 9.61
CA GLY A 33 -4.77 -4.49 10.15
C GLY A 33 -5.59 -5.61 10.80
N HIS A 34 -5.63 -6.79 10.16
CA HIS A 34 -6.27 -8.00 10.69
C HIS A 34 -5.73 -8.48 12.05
N THR A 35 -4.54 -8.04 12.47
CA THR A 35 -4.01 -8.39 13.81
C THR A 35 -4.67 -7.60 14.93
N GLY A 36 -5.29 -6.46 14.63
CA GLY A 36 -5.84 -5.56 15.64
C GLY A 36 -4.78 -4.82 16.49
N VAL A 37 -3.49 -4.97 16.16
CA VAL A 37 -2.38 -4.34 16.89
C VAL A 37 -2.04 -2.99 16.26
N TYR A 38 -2.54 -1.91 16.86
CA TYR A 38 -2.38 -0.54 16.35
C TYR A 38 -0.93 -0.17 15.99
N ASP A 39 0.01 -0.37 16.91
CA ASP A 39 1.42 -0.02 16.68
C ASP A 39 2.06 -0.82 15.54
N ALA A 40 1.57 -2.04 15.29
CA ALA A 40 2.03 -2.83 14.15
C ALA A 40 1.46 -2.30 12.84
N ALA A 41 0.17 -1.90 12.83
CA ALA A 41 -0.48 -1.30 11.67
C ALA A 41 0.18 0.04 11.28
N VAL A 42 0.54 0.88 12.26
CA VAL A 42 1.31 2.12 12.01
C VAL A 42 2.61 1.81 11.27
N LYS A 43 3.42 0.88 11.80
CA LYS A 43 4.68 0.48 11.15
C LYS A 43 4.47 -0.13 9.76
N ALA A 44 3.36 -0.83 9.56
CA ALA A 44 3.02 -1.42 8.26
C ALA A 44 2.72 -0.33 7.21
N VAL A 45 1.98 0.71 7.60
CA VAL A 45 1.67 1.88 6.76
C VAL A 45 2.92 2.72 6.51
N GLU A 46 3.75 2.99 7.52
CA GLU A 46 5.04 3.69 7.34
C GLU A 46 5.98 2.94 6.39
N THR A 47 6.00 1.61 6.47
CA THR A 47 6.79 0.79 5.54
C THR A 47 6.25 0.91 4.11
N LEU A 48 4.92 0.96 3.95
CA LEU A 48 4.26 1.11 2.66
C LEU A 48 4.52 2.49 2.05
N ASP A 49 4.42 3.55 2.84
CA ASP A 49 4.73 4.93 2.42
C ASP A 49 6.14 5.04 1.82
N ASN A 50 7.14 4.49 2.52
CA ASN A 50 8.52 4.44 2.02
C ASN A 50 8.69 3.63 0.73
N CYS A 51 7.88 2.58 0.53
CA CYS A 51 7.90 1.80 -0.71
C CYS A 51 7.27 2.60 -1.87
N ILE A 52 6.14 3.25 -1.63
CA ILE A 52 5.44 4.07 -2.62
C ILE A 52 6.31 5.24 -3.05
N ALA A 53 7.01 5.90 -2.13
CA ALA A 53 7.94 6.98 -2.45
C ALA A 53 9.02 6.54 -3.48
N GLN A 54 9.57 5.33 -3.34
CA GLN A 54 10.54 4.79 -4.31
C GLN A 54 9.90 4.52 -5.68
N VAL A 55 8.68 3.99 -5.69
CA VAL A 55 7.93 3.72 -6.93
C VAL A 55 7.61 5.03 -7.66
N VAL A 56 7.20 6.07 -6.94
CA VAL A 56 6.95 7.41 -7.49
C VAL A 56 8.18 7.93 -8.23
N GLU A 57 9.35 7.86 -7.59
CA GLU A 57 10.59 8.34 -8.21
C GLU A 57 11.01 7.50 -9.43
N ALA A 58 10.83 6.18 -9.37
CA ALA A 58 11.13 5.31 -10.53
C ALA A 58 10.18 5.56 -11.71
N VAL A 59 8.89 5.79 -11.47
CA VAL A 59 7.92 6.12 -12.52
C VAL A 59 8.24 7.47 -13.16
N LYS A 60 8.57 8.50 -12.37
CA LYS A 60 9.01 9.80 -12.89
C LYS A 60 10.27 9.68 -13.75
N ALA A 61 11.23 8.84 -13.34
CA ALA A 61 12.48 8.65 -14.07
C ALA A 61 12.30 8.02 -15.47
N VAL A 62 11.16 7.38 -15.73
CA VAL A 62 10.83 6.80 -17.04
C VAL A 62 9.70 7.55 -17.78
N ASP A 63 9.33 8.75 -17.30
CA ASP A 63 8.22 9.56 -17.85
C ASP A 63 6.89 8.78 -17.90
N GLY A 64 6.66 7.93 -16.89
CA GLY A 64 5.47 7.08 -16.77
C GLY A 64 4.33 7.74 -15.98
N GLN A 65 3.22 7.02 -15.83
CA GLN A 65 2.08 7.44 -14.99
C GLN A 65 1.82 6.41 -13.89
N LEU A 66 1.46 6.90 -12.70
CA LEU A 66 1.17 6.05 -11.55
C LEU A 66 -0.23 6.32 -11.01
N LEU A 67 -1.01 5.25 -10.84
CA LEU A 67 -2.26 5.24 -10.10
C LEU A 67 -2.07 4.44 -8.81
N VAL A 68 -2.21 5.11 -7.66
CA VAL A 68 -2.22 4.46 -6.35
C VAL A 68 -3.67 4.34 -5.90
N THR A 69 -4.12 3.13 -5.59
CA THR A 69 -5.47 2.86 -5.12
C THR A 69 -5.50 1.75 -4.07
N ALA A 70 -6.59 1.69 -3.32
CA ALA A 70 -6.95 0.56 -2.46
C ALA A 70 -8.20 -0.15 -3.04
N ASP A 71 -8.32 -1.44 -2.79
CA ASP A 71 -9.50 -2.25 -3.09
C ASP A 71 -10.56 -2.17 -1.97
N HIS A 72 -10.11 -1.96 -0.73
CA HIS A 72 -10.94 -1.66 0.43
C HIS A 72 -10.13 -0.98 1.57
N GLY A 73 -10.80 -0.65 2.67
CA GLY A 73 -10.18 -0.18 3.92
C GLY A 73 -9.95 -1.30 4.94
N ASN A 74 -9.08 -1.05 5.92
CA ASN A 74 -8.83 -1.87 7.12
C ASN A 74 -8.07 -1.04 8.17
N ALA A 75 -6.80 -0.69 7.87
CA ALA A 75 -5.87 -0.08 8.82
C ALA A 75 -6.25 1.32 9.31
N GLU A 76 -7.17 2.01 8.63
CA GLU A 76 -7.72 3.31 9.04
C GLU A 76 -8.61 3.23 10.29
N GLN A 77 -9.15 2.03 10.60
CA GLN A 77 -9.98 1.82 11.77
C GLN A 77 -9.55 0.56 12.53
N MET A 78 -8.56 0.69 13.41
CA MET A 78 -8.01 -0.42 14.20
C MET A 78 -8.82 -0.77 15.46
N ARG A 79 -9.84 0.02 15.79
CA ARG A 79 -10.75 -0.23 16.92
C ARG A 79 -12.18 0.02 16.51
N ASP A 80 -13.07 -0.83 16.98
CA ASP A 80 -14.51 -0.63 16.85
C ASP A 80 -14.93 0.58 17.70
N PRO A 81 -15.54 1.63 17.12
CA PRO A 81 -15.92 2.83 17.85
C PRO A 81 -17.08 2.62 18.84
N ALA A 82 -17.89 1.58 18.67
CA ALA A 82 -18.99 1.24 19.56
C ALA A 82 -18.55 0.35 20.73
N THR A 83 -17.63 -0.58 20.50
CA THR A 83 -17.23 -1.58 21.51
C THR A 83 -15.84 -1.35 22.10
N GLY A 84 -14.99 -0.56 21.44
CA GLY A 84 -13.59 -0.33 21.79
C GLY A 84 -12.67 -1.54 21.56
N GLN A 85 -13.23 -2.66 21.09
CA GLN A 85 -12.50 -3.88 20.78
C GLN A 85 -11.64 -3.69 19.53
N ALA A 86 -10.60 -4.51 19.39
CA ALA A 86 -9.75 -4.50 18.21
C ALA A 86 -10.58 -4.83 16.98
N HIS A 87 -10.45 -4.02 15.93
CA HIS A 87 -11.02 -4.32 14.63
C HIS A 87 -10.02 -5.21 13.89
N THR A 88 -10.50 -6.34 13.36
CA THR A 88 -9.67 -7.38 12.75
C THR A 88 -10.21 -7.77 11.37
N GLY A 89 -10.89 -6.86 10.68
CA GLY A 89 -11.61 -7.12 9.43
C GLY A 89 -11.58 -5.92 8.49
N PRO A 90 -12.04 -6.10 7.24
CA PRO A 90 -12.14 -4.98 6.30
C PRO A 90 -13.21 -3.99 6.76
N TYR A 91 -12.88 -2.70 6.67
CA TYR A 91 -13.81 -1.59 6.81
C TYR A 91 -14.12 -1.05 5.39
N GLN A 92 -15.40 -0.77 5.11
CA GLN A 92 -15.80 -0.07 3.87
C GLN A 92 -16.35 1.31 4.29
N PRO A 93 -15.88 2.44 3.72
CA PRO A 93 -15.39 2.61 2.35
C PRO A 93 -13.99 3.27 2.25
N ALA A 94 -13.11 2.78 1.37
CA ALA A 94 -12.00 3.58 0.87
C ALA A 94 -11.64 3.20 -0.57
N SER A 95 -11.89 4.11 -1.51
CA SER A 95 -11.20 4.17 -2.80
C SER A 95 -10.44 5.49 -2.81
N THR A 96 -9.30 5.53 -2.12
CA THR A 96 -8.38 6.66 -2.24
C THR A 96 -7.64 6.48 -3.55
N VAL A 97 -7.86 7.39 -4.50
CA VAL A 97 -7.14 7.42 -5.77
C VAL A 97 -6.17 8.59 -5.70
N ASP A 98 -4.87 8.30 -5.76
CA ASP A 98 -3.83 9.31 -6.01
C ASP A 98 -3.21 9.07 -7.39
N LEU A 99 -3.13 10.13 -8.18
CA LEU A 99 -2.59 10.12 -9.54
C LEU A 99 -1.32 10.96 -9.54
N HIS A 100 -0.18 10.30 -9.71
CA HIS A 100 1.09 10.98 -9.90
C HIS A 100 1.44 11.03 -11.39
N ARG A 101 1.81 12.24 -11.85
CA ARG A 101 2.47 12.52 -13.12
C ARG A 101 3.96 12.69 -12.89
#